data_AF-F7YXA0-F1
#
_entry.id   AF-F7YXA0-F1
#
_cell.length_a   1.000
_cell.length_b   1.000
_cell.length_c   1.000
_cell.angle_alpha   90.00
_cell.angle_beta   90.00
_cell.angle_gamma   90.00
#
_symmetry.space_group_name_H-M   'P 1'
#
loop_
_entity.id
_entity.type
_entity.pdbx_description
1 polymer ?
#
loop_
_entity_poly.entity_id
_entity_poly.type
_entity_poly.pdbx_seq_one_letter_code
_entity_poly.pdbx_strand_id
1 'polypeptide(L)'
;MKGFILVDALFGILVLLISIGFVFQTVALYETVNQRAFEYDLANRTVVNVLVRQFVKCEICKNINGFEIIEKEDGFTLSKNNVDFHVHFGR
;
A
#
# COMPACT_ATOMS: atom_id res chain seq x y z
N MET A 1 -42.09 -31.89 -13.41
CA MET A 1 -42.14 -30.74 -12.47
C MET A 1 -41.00 -30.73 -11.44
N LYS A 2 -40.69 -31.84 -10.74
CA LYS A 2 -39.64 -31.85 -9.70
C LYS A 2 -38.19 -31.60 -10.20
N GLY A 3 -37.85 -32.01 -11.43
CA GLY A 3 -36.51 -31.80 -11.99
C GLY A 3 -36.19 -30.34 -12.38
N PHE A 4 -37.21 -29.54 -12.71
CA PHE A 4 -37.03 -28.15 -13.12
C PHE A 4 -36.63 -27.26 -11.92
N ILE A 5 -37.20 -27.54 -10.74
CA ILE A 5 -36.90 -26.86 -9.48
C ILE A 5 -35.45 -27.11 -9.04
N LEU A 6 -34.94 -28.33 -9.27
CA LEU A 6 -33.56 -28.69 -8.90
C LEU A 6 -32.54 -27.94 -9.76
N VAL A 7 -32.78 -27.85 -11.08
CA VAL A 7 -31.90 -27.14 -12.01
C VAL A 7 -31.88 -25.64 -11.69
N ASP A 8 -33.04 -25.07 -11.39
CA ASP A 8 -33.16 -23.65 -11.04
C ASP A 8 -32.45 -23.32 -9.71
N ALA A 9 -32.57 -24.21 -8.72
CA ALA A 9 -31.83 -24.08 -7.46
C ALA A 9 -30.31 -24.18 -7.66
N LEU A 10 -29.82 -25.08 -8.50
CA LEU A 10 -28.39 -25.20 -8.82
C LEU A 10 -27.87 -23.96 -9.54
N PHE A 11 -28.66 -23.41 -10.47
CA PHE A 11 -28.30 -22.18 -11.17
C PHE A 11 -28.25 -20.98 -10.20
N GLY A 12 -29.22 -20.87 -9.30
CA GLY A 12 -29.23 -19.86 -8.24
C GLY A 12 -27.99 -19.94 -7.35
N ILE A 13 -27.61 -21.15 -6.92
CA ILE A 13 -26.39 -21.36 -6.11
C ILE A 13 -25.14 -20.98 -6.90
N LEU A 14 -25.06 -21.34 -8.18
CA LEU A 14 -23.91 -21.00 -9.03
C LEU A 14 -23.73 -19.48 -9.16
N VAL A 15 -24.80 -18.74 -9.42
CA VAL A 15 -24.78 -17.27 -9.50
C VAL A 15 -24.35 -16.66 -8.16
N LEU A 16 -24.83 -17.22 -7.06
CA LEU A 16 -24.50 -16.75 -5.71
C LEU A 16 -23.01 -16.96 -5.40
N LEU A 17 -22.46 -18.13 -5.75
CA LEU A 17 -21.02 -18.41 -5.59
C LEU A 17 -20.14 -17.49 -6.43
N ILE A 18 -20.52 -17.22 -7.69
CA ILE A 18 -19.79 -16.29 -8.55
C ILE A 18 -19.81 -14.89 -7.94
N SER A 19 -20.97 -14.42 -7.49
CA SER A 19 -21.12 -13.10 -6.89
C SER A 19 -20.27 -12.94 -5.61
N ILE A 20 -20.27 -13.97 -4.76
CA ILE A 20 -19.42 -14.01 -3.57
C ILE A 20 -17.93 -13.92 -3.95
N GLY A 21 -17.50 -14.70 -4.95
CA GLY A 21 -16.12 -14.67 -5.43
C GLY A 21 -15.66 -13.28 -5.88
N PHE A 22 -16.50 -12.59 -6.67
CA PHE A 22 -16.21 -11.21 -7.11
C PHE A 22 -16.11 -10.22 -5.95
N VAL A 23 -16.99 -10.32 -4.95
CA VAL A 23 -16.96 -9.44 -3.77
C VAL A 23 -15.67 -9.65 -2.99
N PHE A 24 -15.29 -10.90 -2.69
CA PHE A 24 -14.06 -11.19 -1.95
C PHE A 24 -12.81 -10.72 -2.69
N GLN A 25 -12.73 -10.96 -4.01
CA GLN A 25 -11.60 -10.50 -4.81
C GLN A 25 -11.50 -8.97 -4.81
N THR A 26 -12.66 -8.30 -4.91
CA THR A 26 -12.73 -6.84 -4.89
C THR A 26 -12.29 -6.28 -3.54
N VAL A 27 -12.78 -6.83 -2.43
CA VAL A 27 -12.39 -6.42 -1.08
C VAL A 27 -10.88 -6.61 -0.85
N ALA A 28 -10.32 -7.77 -1.25
CA ALA A 28 -8.89 -8.03 -1.12
C ALA A 28 -8.04 -7.04 -1.95
N LEU A 29 -8.51 -6.69 -3.15
CA LEU A 29 -7.86 -5.67 -3.97
C LEU A 29 -7.93 -4.29 -3.31
N TYR A 30 -9.09 -3.88 -2.78
CA TYR A 30 -9.25 -2.61 -2.08
C TYR A 30 -8.36 -2.51 -0.84
N GLU A 31 -8.25 -3.58 -0.05
CA GLU A 31 -7.37 -3.61 1.11
C GLU A 31 -5.91 -3.43 0.71
N THR A 32 -5.47 -4.13 -0.34
CA THR A 32 -4.11 -4.02 -0.89
C THR A 32 -3.83 -2.60 -1.41
N VAL A 33 -4.77 -2.00 -2.13
CA VAL A 33 -4.63 -0.64 -2.67
C VAL A 33 -4.59 0.39 -1.53
N ASN A 34 -5.45 0.26 -0.52
CA ASN A 34 -5.47 1.15 0.63
C ASN A 34 -4.20 1.06 1.45
N GLN A 35 -3.68 -0.15 1.68
CA GLN A 35 -2.40 -0.34 2.37
C GLN A 35 -1.26 0.35 1.61
N ARG A 36 -1.18 0.16 0.28
CA ARG A 36 -0.18 0.85 -0.55
C ARG A 36 -0.34 2.36 -0.49
N ALA A 37 -1.56 2.89 -0.64
CA ALA A 37 -1.81 4.33 -0.56
C ALA A 37 -1.38 4.91 0.80
N PHE A 38 -1.62 4.18 1.88
CA PHE A 38 -1.16 4.53 3.22
C PHE A 38 0.37 4.52 3.32
N GLU A 39 1.05 3.52 2.76
CA GLU A 39 2.51 3.47 2.73
C GLU A 39 3.12 4.63 1.95
N TYR A 40 2.53 5.01 0.82
CA TYR A 40 2.94 6.20 0.05
C TYR A 40 2.75 7.50 0.82
N ASP A 41 1.61 7.69 1.49
CA ASP A 41 1.38 8.87 2.34
C ASP A 41 2.38 8.93 3.50
N LEU A 42 2.65 7.79 4.13
CA LEU A 42 3.64 7.69 5.21
C LEU A 42 5.07 7.98 4.71
N ALA A 43 5.43 7.50 3.52
CA ALA A 43 6.70 7.82 2.88
C ALA A 43 6.81 9.33 2.64
N ASN A 44 5.80 9.97 2.04
CA ASN A 44 5.78 11.41 1.80
C ASN A 44 5.94 12.24 3.08
N ARG A 45 5.21 11.89 4.15
CA ARG A 45 5.38 12.56 5.46
C ARG A 45 6.78 12.39 6.02
N THR A 46 7.39 11.22 5.81
CA THR A 46 8.75 10.93 6.25
C THR A 46 9.76 11.77 5.46
N VAL A 47 9.61 11.86 4.13
CA VAL A 47 10.42 12.72 3.27
C VAL A 47 10.36 14.17 3.76
N VAL A 48 9.16 14.71 4.00
CA VAL A 48 8.98 16.08 4.49
C VAL A 48 9.66 16.28 5.85
N ASN A 49 9.53 15.34 6.79
CA ASN A 49 10.19 15.43 8.09
C ASN A 49 11.72 15.44 7.97
N VAL A 50 12.28 14.62 7.09
CA VAL A 50 13.72 14.57 6.82
C VAL A 50 14.20 15.88 6.21
N LEU A 51 13.48 16.40 5.21
CA LEU A 51 13.79 17.69 4.57
C LEU A 51 13.74 18.85 5.57
N VAL A 52 12.72 18.90 6.42
CA VAL A 52 12.60 19.94 7.46
C VAL A 52 13.76 19.84 8.45
N ARG A 53 14.13 18.63 8.90
CA ARG A 53 15.27 18.43 9.81
C ARG A 53 16.59 18.86 9.18
N GLN A 54 16.79 18.58 7.90
CA GLN A 54 17.96 19.07 7.17
C GLN A 54 17.99 20.59 7.07
N PHE A 55 16.86 21.23 6.77
CA PHE A 55 16.77 22.68 6.70
C PHE A 55 17.08 23.34 8.05
N VAL A 56 16.60 22.75 9.15
CA VAL A 56 16.84 23.23 10.52
C VAL A 56 18.20 22.76 11.08
N LYS A 57 19.00 22.02 10.29
CA LYS A 57 20.29 21.44 10.68
C LYS A 57 20.22 20.59 11.97
N CYS A 58 19.15 19.81 12.09
CA CYS A 58 18.92 18.89 13.19
C CYS A 58 19.32 17.46 12.80
N GLU A 59 19.63 16.63 13.79
CA GLU A 59 19.97 15.23 13.57
C GLU A 59 18.78 14.47 12.93
N ILE A 60 19.07 13.74 11.86
CA ILE A 60 18.12 12.88 11.18
C ILE A 60 18.22 11.50 11.82
N CYS A 61 17.13 11.05 12.43
CA CYS A 61 17.10 9.71 12.99
C CYS A 61 17.19 8.68 11.85
N LYS A 62 18.05 7.67 12.00
CA LYS A 62 18.20 6.59 11.00
C LYS A 62 16.92 5.79 10.75
N ASN A 63 15.95 5.86 11.67
CA ASN A 63 14.63 5.26 11.49
C ASN A 63 13.53 6.28 11.84
N ILE A 64 12.62 6.53 10.90
CA ILE A 64 11.46 7.40 11.09
C ILE A 64 10.25 6.73 10.44
N ASN A 65 9.13 6.65 11.18
CA ASN A 65 7.88 6.04 10.71
C ASN A 65 8.03 4.60 10.17
N GLY A 66 9.03 3.87 10.68
CA GLY A 66 9.34 2.50 10.24
C GLY A 66 10.05 2.42 8.89
N PHE A 67 10.56 3.54 8.36
CA PHE A 67 11.50 3.58 7.24
C PHE A 67 12.91 3.73 7.76
N GLU A 68 13.83 2.95 7.20
CA GLU A 68 15.26 3.15 7.38
C GLU A 68 15.76 4.23 6.41
N ILE A 69 16.52 5.19 6.94
CA ILE A 69 17.03 6.34 6.19
C ILE A 69 18.50 6.11 5.89
N ILE A 70 18.80 5.95 4.61
CA ILE A 70 20.16 5.80 4.11
C ILE A 70 20.55 7.10 3.41
N GLU A 71 21.41 7.89 4.07
CA GLU A 71 21.96 9.12 3.49
C GLU A 71 22.90 8.79 2.32
N LYS A 72 22.82 9.59 1.26
CA LYS A 72 23.68 9.52 0.07
C LYS A 72 24.19 10.92 -0.26
N GLU A 73 25.24 11.02 -1.09
CA GLU A 73 25.84 12.32 -1.43
C GLU A 73 24.85 13.31 -2.09
N ASP A 74 23.93 12.81 -2.91
CA ASP A 74 22.95 13.62 -3.66
C ASP A 74 21.52 13.55 -3.09
N GLY A 75 21.33 12.97 -1.90
CA GLY A 75 19.97 12.61 -1.46
C GLY A 75 19.88 11.74 -0.22
N PHE A 76 18.72 11.11 -0.07
CA PHE A 76 18.53 10.01 0.87
C PHE A 76 17.59 8.97 0.28
N THR A 77 17.73 7.74 0.75
CA THR A 77 16.83 6.64 0.42
C THR A 77 16.04 6.25 1.65
N LEU A 78 14.71 6.18 1.53
CA LEU A 78 13.85 5.56 2.53
C LEU A 78 13.62 4.11 2.12
N SER A 79 14.11 3.16 2.93
CA SER A 79 13.92 1.73 2.69
C SER A 79 12.94 1.13 3.67
N LYS A 80 11.97 0.35 3.18
CA LYS A 80 11.03 -0.43 4.00
C LYS A 80 10.53 -1.63 3.21
N ASN A 81 10.70 -2.84 3.76
CA ASN A 81 10.16 -4.09 3.19
C ASN A 81 10.44 -4.27 1.68
N ASN A 82 11.70 -4.09 1.25
CA ASN A 82 12.15 -4.13 -0.16
C ASN A 82 11.58 -3.05 -1.08
N VAL A 83 10.95 -2.01 -0.52
CA VAL A 83 10.55 -0.81 -1.25
C VAL A 83 11.50 0.32 -0.88
N ASP A 84 12.21 0.82 -1.89
CA ASP A 84 13.14 1.92 -1.75
C ASP A 84 12.58 3.18 -2.42
N PHE A 85 12.46 4.25 -1.65
CA PHE A 85 12.10 5.58 -2.16
C PHE A 85 13.36 6.44 -2.19
N HIS A 86 13.83 6.77 -3.39
CA HIS A 86 14.96 7.65 -3.58
C HIS A 86 14.50 9.11 -3.67
N VAL A 87 15.01 9.94 -2.78
CA VAL A 87 14.79 11.39 -2.81
C VAL A 87 16.09 12.05 -3.19
N HIS A 88 16.08 12.74 -4.32
CA HIS A 88 17.20 13.54 -4.80
C HIS A 88 17.00 14.99 -4.38
N PHE A 89 18.07 15.61 -3.87
CA PHE A 89 18.09 17.06 -3.72
C PHE A 89 18.26 17.65 -5.12
N GLY A 90 17.17 18.16 -5.69
CA GLY A 90 17.26 18.98 -6.89
C GLY A 90 18.21 20.14 -6.61
N ARG A 91 19.36 20.15 -7.29
CA ARG A 91 20.23 21.33 -7.37
C ARG A 91 19.52 22.44 -8.12
#